data_AF-A0AA36FX40-F1
#
_entry.id   AF-A0AA36FX40-F1
#
_cell.length_a   1.000
_cell.length_b   1.000
_cell.length_c   1.000
_cell.angle_alpha   90.00
_cell.angle_beta   90.00
_cell.angle_gamma   90.00
#
_symmetry.space_group_name_H-M   'P 1'
#
loop_
_entity.id
_entity.type
_entity.pdbx_description
1 polymer ?
#
loop_
_entity_poly.entity_id
_entity_poly.type
_entity_poly.pdbx_seq_one_letter_code
_entity_poly.pdbx_strand_id
1 'polypeptide(L)'
;TPLLTRVTTDYSESVAMAQQADIFTCSWGPPDDGISALGPLTLAQKVISGQAEKGRSGLGSLFVWAAGNGGKTFDDCALDGFVSNPNIIGRGKELEQSNGTAPPDSEGCPAILTSVVADNLGEQVSVDSRGQCSPAFYGSSAAAPVVAAGLAILLEKYPKLTRRQINHLIVHGANAEHYQKFAASDWTKNAAGLNFNRLLGFGVFSVERMLALVSSLANPAPEHLQCVKRFQIQDGSNTFGELAAQLSVKSCDVKYLEHLEVGVTLVHPRRGDIRIRLRSPAGTWVTALERRPLDTTSTGLEWNFTISHFWGEDPTGDWVIEFDDKLPSKKRGKILAVSLILHGTIQPSFSKAKQFSLDEAAAGRSSHSWLLAMLFLVLFSLVVYGGLEYLGIQRRIRRSESSWRILEEADEEEHNGAQLISVLFLLMKRISCWRWT
;
A
#
# COMPACT_ATOMS: atom_id res chain seq x y z
N THR A 1 -6.66 -14.19 -14.99
CA THR A 1 -8.10 -13.91 -15.16
C THR A 1 -8.56 -13.00 -14.04
N PRO A 2 -9.32 -11.93 -14.30
CA PRO A 2 -9.87 -11.09 -13.24
C PRO A 2 -10.78 -11.93 -12.34
N LEU A 3 -10.56 -11.86 -11.03
CA LEU A 3 -11.26 -12.69 -10.04
C LEU A 3 -12.64 -12.12 -9.67
N LEU A 4 -12.84 -10.82 -9.88
CA LEU A 4 -14.10 -10.09 -9.67
C LEU A 4 -14.38 -9.22 -10.91
N THR A 5 -15.58 -9.31 -11.48
CA THR A 5 -15.97 -8.57 -12.70
C THR A 5 -17.41 -8.03 -12.68
N ARG A 6 -18.13 -8.20 -11.57
CA ARG A 6 -19.56 -7.85 -11.41
C ARG A 6 -19.82 -7.39 -9.97
N VAL A 7 -21.08 -7.01 -9.68
CA VAL A 7 -21.57 -6.73 -8.33
C VAL A 7 -21.07 -7.80 -7.37
N THR A 8 -20.36 -7.37 -6.34
CA THR A 8 -19.71 -8.26 -5.39
C THR A 8 -20.66 -8.57 -4.23
N THR A 9 -20.44 -9.75 -3.65
CA THR A 9 -21.04 -10.23 -2.41
C THR A 9 -19.90 -10.66 -1.49
N ASP A 10 -20.15 -10.73 -0.18
CA ASP A 10 -19.17 -11.25 0.79
C ASP A 10 -18.59 -12.60 0.34
N TYR A 11 -19.45 -13.48 -0.18
CA TYR A 11 -19.04 -14.78 -0.72
C TYR A 11 -18.08 -14.64 -1.92
N SER A 12 -18.44 -13.86 -2.95
CA SER A 12 -17.58 -13.72 -4.13
C SER A 12 -16.23 -13.07 -3.80
N GLU A 13 -16.21 -12.09 -2.91
CA GLU A 13 -14.98 -11.42 -2.45
C GLU A 13 -14.10 -12.42 -1.69
N SER A 14 -14.70 -13.20 -0.78
CA SER A 14 -14.00 -14.23 -0.02
C SER A 14 -13.39 -15.31 -0.94
N VAL A 15 -14.12 -15.78 -1.96
CA VAL A 15 -13.62 -16.79 -2.91
C VAL A 15 -12.48 -16.25 -3.78
N ALA A 16 -12.55 -14.98 -4.19
CA ALA A 16 -11.48 -14.34 -4.94
C ALA A 16 -10.18 -14.23 -4.11
N MET A 17 -10.30 -13.88 -2.82
CA MET A 17 -9.14 -13.76 -1.94
C MET A 17 -8.67 -15.09 -1.34
N ALA A 18 -9.45 -16.17 -1.46
CA ALA A 18 -9.09 -17.50 -0.97
C ALA A 18 -8.19 -18.29 -1.94
N GLN A 19 -7.89 -17.74 -3.12
CA GLN A 19 -7.02 -18.37 -4.10
C GLN A 19 -5.59 -18.58 -3.54
N GLN A 20 -4.85 -19.53 -4.09
CA GLN A 20 -3.45 -19.71 -3.74
C GLN A 20 -2.60 -18.66 -4.48
N ALA A 21 -2.20 -17.61 -3.76
CA ALA A 21 -1.32 -16.57 -4.29
C ALA A 21 -0.40 -16.00 -3.21
N ASP A 22 0.80 -15.58 -3.63
CA ASP A 22 1.72 -14.84 -2.77
C ASP A 22 1.26 -13.38 -2.57
N ILE A 23 0.78 -12.76 -3.65
CA ILE A 23 0.43 -11.35 -3.72
C ILE A 23 -0.93 -11.21 -4.40
N PHE A 24 -1.85 -10.52 -3.73
CA PHE A 24 -3.14 -10.09 -4.24
C PHE A 24 -3.07 -8.59 -4.53
N THR A 25 -3.51 -8.18 -5.70
CA THR A 25 -3.67 -6.77 -6.07
C THR A 25 -5.15 -6.46 -6.21
N CYS A 26 -5.64 -5.49 -5.45
CA CYS A 26 -7.06 -5.17 -5.36
C CYS A 26 -7.27 -3.67 -5.53
N SER A 27 -8.15 -3.32 -6.48
CA SER A 27 -8.45 -1.93 -6.84
C SER A 27 -9.98 -1.75 -6.91
N TRP A 28 -10.64 -2.19 -5.85
CA TRP A 28 -12.09 -2.17 -5.66
C TRP A 28 -12.37 -1.96 -4.17
N GLY A 29 -13.56 -1.49 -3.84
CA GLY A 29 -13.93 -1.17 -2.46
C GLY A 29 -15.36 -0.62 -2.42
N PRO A 30 -15.74 0.04 -1.33
CA PRO A 30 -16.95 0.84 -1.26
C PRO A 30 -17.01 1.92 -2.36
N PRO A 31 -18.17 2.54 -2.58
CA PRO A 31 -18.25 3.72 -3.44
C PRO A 31 -17.42 4.90 -2.89
N ASP A 32 -16.57 5.48 -3.74
CA ASP A 32 -15.75 6.66 -3.45
C ASP A 32 -16.58 7.99 -3.50
N ASP A 33 -17.73 8.01 -2.83
CA ASP A 33 -18.74 9.07 -2.92
C ASP A 33 -18.62 10.14 -1.82
N GLY A 34 -17.69 9.99 -0.88
CA GLY A 34 -17.55 10.88 0.27
C GLY A 34 -18.68 10.71 1.30
N ILE A 35 -19.47 9.64 1.22
CA ILE A 35 -20.62 9.34 2.07
C ILE A 35 -20.51 7.93 2.65
N SER A 36 -20.10 6.95 1.86
CA SER A 36 -20.05 5.54 2.21
C SER A 36 -19.07 5.27 3.36
N ALA A 37 -19.38 4.28 4.19
CA ALA A 37 -18.51 3.79 5.26
C ALA A 37 -18.77 2.29 5.40
N LEU A 38 -18.03 1.50 4.62
CA LEU A 38 -18.28 0.07 4.40
C LEU A 38 -16.94 -0.66 4.36
N GLY A 39 -16.95 -1.94 4.71
CA GLY A 39 -15.74 -2.76 4.75
C GLY A 39 -16.04 -4.20 4.41
N PRO A 40 -15.03 -5.08 4.46
CA PRO A 40 -15.21 -6.50 4.28
C PRO A 40 -16.25 -7.03 5.28
N LEU A 41 -17.19 -7.81 4.76
CA LEU A 41 -18.11 -8.58 5.59
C LEU A 41 -17.39 -9.82 6.16
N THR A 42 -18.12 -10.63 6.92
CA THR A 42 -17.52 -11.65 7.80
C THR A 42 -16.66 -12.67 7.05
N LEU A 43 -17.08 -13.14 5.87
CA LEU A 43 -16.31 -14.13 5.11
C LEU A 43 -15.04 -13.51 4.52
N ALA A 44 -15.16 -12.35 3.88
CA ALA A 44 -14.03 -11.61 3.33
C ALA A 44 -12.99 -11.30 4.42
N GLN A 45 -13.42 -10.78 5.58
CA GLN A 45 -12.52 -10.49 6.71
C GLN A 45 -11.81 -11.74 7.22
N LYS A 46 -12.51 -12.88 7.30
CA LYS A 46 -11.93 -14.16 7.72
C LYS A 46 -10.89 -14.66 6.72
N VAL A 47 -11.14 -14.52 5.43
CA VAL A 47 -10.18 -14.91 4.38
C VAL A 47 -8.95 -14.00 4.41
N ILE A 48 -9.12 -12.68 4.50
CA ILE A 48 -7.99 -11.73 4.61
C ILE A 48 -7.11 -12.10 5.79
N SER A 49 -7.70 -12.30 6.97
CA SER A 49 -6.96 -12.66 8.19
C SER A 49 -6.28 -14.02 8.05
N GLY A 50 -6.98 -15.02 7.51
CA GLY A 50 -6.44 -16.35 7.29
C GLY A 50 -5.28 -16.38 6.29
N GLN A 51 -5.36 -15.62 5.20
CA GLN A 51 -4.28 -15.49 4.22
C GLN A 51 -3.09 -14.71 4.79
N ALA A 52 -3.33 -13.67 5.58
CA ALA A 52 -2.28 -12.89 6.23
C ALA A 52 -1.50 -13.71 7.28
N GLU A 53 -2.13 -14.70 7.91
CA GLU A 53 -1.50 -15.59 8.89
C GLU A 53 -0.90 -16.86 8.27
N LYS A 54 -1.62 -17.50 7.35
CA LYS A 54 -1.32 -18.87 6.87
C LYS A 54 -0.88 -18.93 5.42
N GLY A 55 -1.17 -17.89 4.64
CA GLY A 55 -0.71 -17.77 3.27
C GLY A 55 0.82 -17.87 3.19
N ARG A 56 1.34 -18.23 2.01
CA ARG A 56 2.78 -18.39 1.77
C ARG A 56 3.48 -19.29 2.80
N SER A 57 2.88 -20.44 3.11
CA SER A 57 3.38 -21.40 4.10
C SER A 57 3.61 -20.80 5.49
N GLY A 58 2.70 -19.91 5.94
CA GLY A 58 2.79 -19.22 7.23
C GLY A 58 3.62 -17.93 7.23
N LEU A 59 4.14 -17.49 6.08
CA LEU A 59 4.81 -16.18 5.95
C LEU A 59 3.81 -15.03 5.81
N GLY A 60 2.56 -15.35 5.47
CA GLY A 60 1.47 -14.41 5.20
C GLY A 60 1.48 -13.93 3.75
N SER A 61 0.34 -14.08 3.07
CA SER A 61 0.12 -13.48 1.75
C SER A 61 0.02 -11.96 1.86
N LEU A 62 0.39 -11.29 0.78
CA LEU A 62 0.40 -9.83 0.70
C LEU A 62 -0.84 -9.35 -0.05
N PHE A 63 -1.59 -8.43 0.53
CA PHE A 63 -2.67 -7.74 -0.15
C PHE A 63 -2.28 -6.30 -0.40
N VAL A 64 -2.19 -5.89 -1.66
CA VAL A 64 -1.95 -4.51 -2.06
C VAL A 64 -3.27 -3.90 -2.50
N TRP A 65 -3.70 -2.84 -1.82
CA TRP A 65 -5.01 -2.24 -2.04
C TRP A 65 -4.90 -0.76 -2.40
N ALA A 66 -5.60 -0.37 -3.46
CA ALA A 66 -5.70 1.04 -3.83
C ALA A 66 -6.54 1.80 -2.81
N ALA A 67 -6.11 3.01 -2.43
CA ALA A 67 -6.79 3.83 -1.44
C ALA A 67 -8.16 4.36 -1.89
N GLY A 68 -8.41 4.50 -3.20
CA GLY A 68 -9.64 5.11 -3.73
C GLY A 68 -9.38 6.31 -4.67
N ASN A 69 -10.44 6.88 -5.22
CA ASN A 69 -10.43 8.02 -6.16
C ASN A 69 -11.46 9.13 -5.80
N GLY A 70 -11.97 9.15 -4.58
CA GLY A 70 -12.97 10.07 -4.04
C GLY A 70 -12.43 11.41 -3.54
N GLY A 71 -11.19 11.80 -3.88
CA GLY A 71 -10.63 13.08 -3.40
C GLY A 71 -11.49 14.30 -3.77
N LYS A 72 -12.10 14.30 -4.96
CA LYS A 72 -12.99 15.38 -5.44
C LYS A 72 -14.37 15.37 -4.78
N THR A 73 -14.78 14.24 -4.22
CA THR A 73 -15.99 14.08 -3.40
C THR A 73 -15.71 14.27 -1.91
N PHE A 74 -14.47 14.66 -1.56
CA PHE A 74 -14.00 14.82 -0.19
C PHE A 74 -14.08 13.51 0.61
N ASP A 75 -13.81 12.38 -0.05
CA ASP A 75 -13.74 11.09 0.61
C ASP A 75 -12.45 10.89 1.41
N ASP A 76 -12.50 9.97 2.36
CA ASP A 76 -11.38 9.60 3.22
C ASP A 76 -11.34 8.09 3.34
N CYS A 77 -10.28 7.49 2.79
CA CYS A 77 -10.08 6.03 2.76
C CYS A 77 -10.02 5.38 4.15
N ALA A 78 -9.99 6.16 5.23
CA ALA A 78 -10.15 5.65 6.59
C ALA A 78 -11.53 5.00 6.82
N LEU A 79 -12.54 5.30 5.98
CA LEU A 79 -13.88 4.70 5.99
C LEU A 79 -14.09 3.63 4.90
N ASP A 80 -13.03 3.27 4.18
CA ASP A 80 -12.94 2.01 3.45
C ASP A 80 -12.34 0.95 4.37
N GLY A 81 -13.13 -0.04 4.78
CA GLY A 81 -12.69 -1.09 5.70
C GLY A 81 -11.72 -2.10 5.08
N PHE A 82 -11.56 -2.13 3.75
CA PHE A 82 -10.47 -2.89 3.11
C PHE A 82 -9.14 -2.16 3.28
N VAL A 83 -9.11 -0.85 3.00
CA VAL A 83 -7.89 -0.04 3.19
C VAL A 83 -7.55 0.09 4.67
N SER A 84 -8.55 0.29 5.53
CA SER A 84 -8.42 0.40 6.99
C SER A 84 -8.31 -0.95 7.70
N ASN A 85 -7.55 -1.89 7.14
CA ASN A 85 -7.29 -3.21 7.73
C ASN A 85 -5.76 -3.43 7.91
N PRO A 86 -5.27 -3.79 9.10
CA PRO A 86 -3.83 -3.93 9.37
C PRO A 86 -3.13 -5.08 8.62
N ASN A 87 -3.90 -5.97 7.98
CA ASN A 87 -3.37 -7.02 7.11
C ASN A 87 -3.19 -6.58 5.66
N ILE A 88 -3.62 -5.37 5.31
CA ILE A 88 -3.60 -4.82 3.97
C ILE A 88 -2.48 -3.78 3.83
N ILE A 89 -1.78 -3.81 2.70
CA ILE A 89 -0.85 -2.77 2.27
C ILE A 89 -1.67 -1.73 1.51
N GLY A 90 -2.22 -0.77 2.24
CA GLY A 90 -2.92 0.38 1.68
C GLY A 90 -1.95 1.27 0.90
N ARG A 91 -2.34 1.66 -0.31
CA ARG A 91 -1.47 2.38 -1.25
C ARG A 91 -2.18 3.60 -1.83
N GLY A 92 -1.61 4.78 -1.63
CA GLY A 92 -2.15 6.04 -2.14
C GLY A 92 -1.97 6.18 -3.65
N LYS A 93 -2.62 7.14 -4.28
CA LYS A 93 -2.56 7.29 -5.74
C LYS A 93 -1.14 7.58 -6.27
N GLU A 94 -0.95 7.50 -7.59
CA GLU A 94 0.26 7.96 -8.25
C GLU A 94 0.50 9.44 -7.96
N LEU A 95 1.70 9.80 -7.47
CA LEU A 95 2.08 11.22 -7.41
C LEU A 95 2.58 11.70 -8.78
N GLU A 96 2.39 12.99 -9.02
CA GLU A 96 2.95 13.69 -10.16
C GLU A 96 4.42 14.01 -9.90
N GLN A 97 5.32 13.49 -10.75
CA GLN A 97 6.76 13.66 -10.55
C GLN A 97 7.21 15.13 -10.63
N SER A 98 6.52 15.96 -11.44
CA SER A 98 6.89 17.35 -11.72
C SER A 98 6.82 18.24 -10.48
N ASN A 99 5.85 17.99 -9.61
CA ASN A 99 5.53 18.80 -8.44
C ASN A 99 5.47 17.98 -7.13
N GLY A 100 5.70 16.67 -7.18
CA GLY A 100 5.70 15.78 -6.02
C GLY A 100 4.37 15.68 -5.26
N THR A 101 3.25 16.10 -5.86
CA THR A 101 1.93 16.10 -5.21
C THR A 101 1.03 14.98 -5.74
N ALA A 102 0.07 14.57 -4.92
CA ALA A 102 -0.95 13.62 -5.34
C ALA A 102 -2.04 14.34 -6.17
N PRO A 103 -2.61 13.69 -7.20
CA PRO A 103 -3.72 14.24 -7.98
C PRO A 103 -4.92 14.64 -7.10
N PRO A 104 -5.73 15.65 -7.50
CA PRO A 104 -6.85 16.14 -6.69
C PRO A 104 -7.96 15.13 -6.38
N ASP A 105 -8.03 14.04 -7.13
CA ASP A 105 -8.98 12.95 -6.90
C ASP A 105 -8.41 11.84 -5.99
N SER A 106 -7.23 12.03 -5.42
CA SER A 106 -6.63 11.06 -4.48
C SER A 106 -7.33 11.10 -3.12
N GLU A 107 -7.62 9.93 -2.57
CA GLU A 107 -8.02 9.79 -1.17
C GLU A 107 -6.80 9.62 -0.26
N GLY A 108 -6.89 10.17 0.95
CA GLY A 108 -5.81 10.14 1.93
C GLY A 108 -6.29 9.74 3.30
N CYS A 109 -5.61 8.77 3.91
CA CYS A 109 -5.92 8.25 5.23
C CYS A 109 -4.64 7.69 5.87
N PRO A 110 -4.61 7.51 7.20
CA PRO A 110 -3.39 7.12 7.89
C PRO A 110 -3.07 5.62 7.78
N ALA A 111 -3.90 4.85 7.07
CA ALA A 111 -3.67 3.44 6.76
C ALA A 111 -2.72 3.24 5.57
N ILE A 112 -2.53 4.27 4.72
CA ILE A 112 -1.65 4.20 3.55
C ILE A 112 -0.18 4.04 4.00
N LEU A 113 0.50 3.02 3.48
CA LEU A 113 1.92 2.78 3.74
C LEU A 113 2.83 3.43 2.71
N THR A 114 2.40 3.51 1.46
CA THR A 114 3.26 3.97 0.35
C THR A 114 2.44 4.44 -0.85
N SER A 115 3.11 5.07 -1.81
CA SER A 115 2.57 5.45 -3.12
C SER A 115 3.59 5.14 -4.22
N VAL A 116 3.24 5.37 -5.48
CA VAL A 116 4.18 5.24 -6.61
C VAL A 116 4.17 6.51 -7.44
N VAL A 117 5.12 6.65 -8.37
CA VAL A 117 5.17 7.77 -9.30
C VAL A 117 4.42 7.43 -10.59
N ALA A 118 3.72 8.40 -11.16
CA ALA A 118 3.36 8.37 -12.58
C ALA A 118 4.36 9.24 -13.36
N ASP A 119 5.13 8.63 -14.27
CA ASP A 119 5.83 9.36 -15.31
C ASP A 119 4.78 9.71 -16.37
N ASN A 120 4.50 11.01 -16.53
CA ASN A 120 3.49 11.58 -17.44
C ASN A 120 2.06 11.03 -17.18
N LEU A 121 1.23 11.86 -16.55
CA LEU A 121 -0.18 11.61 -16.17
C LEU A 121 -1.11 11.26 -17.36
N GLY A 122 -0.87 10.16 -18.08
CA GLY A 122 -1.66 9.78 -19.24
C GLY A 122 -1.32 8.46 -19.94
N GLU A 123 -0.17 7.83 -19.68
CA GLU A 123 0.24 6.65 -20.48
C GLU A 123 0.90 5.53 -19.64
N GLN A 124 0.19 4.91 -18.68
CA GLN A 124 0.61 3.55 -18.31
C GLN A 124 0.13 2.60 -19.39
N VAL A 125 1.08 2.13 -20.21
CA VAL A 125 0.78 1.15 -21.23
C VAL A 125 0.66 -0.23 -20.60
N SER A 126 -0.53 -0.80 -20.68
CA SER A 126 -0.85 -2.13 -20.17
C SER A 126 -1.50 -2.99 -21.25
N VAL A 127 -1.81 -4.24 -20.92
CA VAL A 127 -2.50 -5.18 -21.81
C VAL A 127 -3.98 -5.21 -21.44
N ASP A 128 -4.86 -5.01 -22.41
CA ASP A 128 -6.32 -5.05 -22.22
C ASP A 128 -6.89 -6.47 -22.24
N SER A 129 -8.22 -6.59 -22.08
CA SER A 129 -8.91 -7.89 -22.07
C SER A 129 -8.88 -8.65 -23.41
N ARG A 130 -8.51 -7.97 -24.51
CA ARG A 130 -8.32 -8.56 -25.84
C ARG A 130 -6.87 -8.92 -26.10
N GLY A 131 -5.99 -8.70 -25.12
CA GLY A 131 -4.55 -8.95 -25.25
C GLY A 131 -3.82 -7.86 -26.04
N GLN A 132 -4.43 -6.70 -26.25
CA GLN A 132 -3.88 -5.56 -26.99
C GLN A 132 -3.22 -4.54 -26.04
N CYS A 133 -2.22 -3.80 -26.52
CA CYS A 133 -1.63 -2.69 -25.76
C CYS A 133 -2.67 -1.56 -25.63
N SER A 134 -2.88 -1.06 -24.42
CA SER A 134 -3.71 0.09 -24.14
C SER A 134 -2.90 1.12 -23.36
N PRO A 135 -2.77 2.37 -23.85
CA PRO A 135 -2.19 3.46 -23.08
C PRO A 135 -3.16 4.00 -22.00
N ALA A 136 -4.43 3.58 -22.03
CA ALA A 136 -5.50 4.13 -21.20
C ALA A 136 -5.67 3.39 -19.86
N PHE A 137 -4.57 3.06 -19.18
CA PHE A 137 -4.61 2.56 -17.80
C PHE A 137 -4.09 3.64 -16.85
N TYR A 138 -4.95 4.11 -15.95
CA TYR A 138 -4.65 5.22 -15.05
C TYR A 138 -5.48 5.12 -13.77
N GLY A 139 -5.27 6.06 -12.85
CA GLY A 139 -5.98 6.11 -11.57
C GLY A 139 -5.30 5.26 -10.50
N SER A 140 -5.75 5.34 -9.24
CA SER A 140 -5.13 4.56 -8.16
C SER A 140 -5.13 3.05 -8.45
N SER A 141 -6.03 2.56 -9.31
CA SER A 141 -6.03 1.18 -9.80
C SER A 141 -4.79 0.77 -10.59
N ALA A 142 -4.13 1.69 -11.29
CA ALA A 142 -3.02 1.41 -12.19
C ALA A 142 -1.70 1.19 -11.45
N ALA A 143 -1.51 1.88 -10.35
CA ALA A 143 -0.33 1.73 -9.51
C ALA A 143 -0.29 0.52 -8.57
N ALA A 144 -1.40 -0.22 -8.38
CA ALA A 144 -1.44 -1.32 -7.40
C ALA A 144 -0.65 -2.51 -7.96
N PRO A 145 -0.80 -2.84 -9.26
CA PRO A 145 0.10 -3.74 -9.96
C PRO A 145 1.58 -3.35 -9.89
N VAL A 146 1.93 -2.05 -9.85
CA VAL A 146 3.34 -1.61 -9.77
C VAL A 146 3.97 -2.02 -8.44
N VAL A 147 3.28 -1.78 -7.33
CA VAL A 147 3.75 -2.22 -6.00
C VAL A 147 3.77 -3.74 -5.93
N ALA A 148 2.72 -4.42 -6.41
CA ALA A 148 2.68 -5.88 -6.44
C ALA A 148 3.86 -6.49 -7.24
N ALA A 149 4.19 -5.92 -8.41
CA ALA A 149 5.33 -6.36 -9.22
C ALA A 149 6.67 -6.14 -8.50
N GLY A 150 6.84 -5.00 -7.83
CA GLY A 150 8.05 -4.75 -7.05
C GLY A 150 8.19 -5.67 -5.83
N LEU A 151 7.09 -6.00 -5.18
CA LEU A 151 7.06 -7.01 -4.11
C LEU A 151 7.36 -8.41 -4.66
N ALA A 152 6.91 -8.76 -5.87
CA ALA A 152 7.26 -10.02 -6.50
C ALA A 152 8.79 -10.12 -6.75
N ILE A 153 9.43 -9.04 -7.24
CA ILE A 153 10.90 -8.98 -7.40
C ILE A 153 11.61 -9.15 -6.05
N LEU A 154 11.10 -8.51 -5.00
CA LEU A 154 11.66 -8.64 -3.65
C LEU A 154 11.56 -10.09 -3.14
N LEU A 155 10.40 -10.72 -3.33
CA LEU A 155 10.14 -12.10 -2.91
C LEU A 155 10.90 -13.14 -3.74
N GLU A 156 11.14 -12.87 -5.03
CA GLU A 156 11.99 -13.72 -5.87
C GLU A 156 13.40 -13.84 -5.26
N LYS A 157 13.96 -12.72 -4.78
CA LYS A 157 15.27 -12.71 -4.14
C LYS A 157 15.24 -13.18 -2.69
N TYR A 158 14.19 -12.85 -1.94
CA TYR A 158 14.05 -13.15 -0.52
C TYR A 158 12.69 -13.82 -0.20
N PRO A 159 12.50 -15.08 -0.61
CA PRO A 159 11.20 -15.75 -0.57
C PRO A 159 10.69 -16.02 0.85
N LYS A 160 11.57 -15.96 1.85
CA LYS A 160 11.24 -16.21 3.27
C LYS A 160 10.82 -14.96 4.04
N LEU A 161 10.73 -13.79 3.39
CA LEU A 161 10.23 -12.59 4.05
C LEU A 161 8.76 -12.77 4.44
N THR A 162 8.47 -12.49 5.70
CA THR A 162 7.10 -12.43 6.23
C THR A 162 6.39 -11.15 5.79
N ARG A 163 5.05 -11.15 5.81
CA ARG A 163 4.24 -9.95 5.55
C ARG A 163 4.66 -8.75 6.41
N ARG A 164 4.88 -8.97 7.72
CA ARG A 164 5.30 -7.91 8.65
C ARG A 164 6.68 -7.35 8.30
N GLN A 165 7.65 -8.23 8.01
CA GLN A 165 8.97 -7.81 7.54
C GLN A 165 8.88 -6.97 6.26
N ILE A 166 7.98 -7.31 5.35
CA ILE A 166 7.75 -6.53 4.13
C ILE A 166 7.14 -5.16 4.45
N ASN A 167 6.16 -5.07 5.36
CA ASN A 167 5.65 -3.77 5.81
C ASN A 167 6.77 -2.89 6.39
N HIS A 168 7.65 -3.45 7.24
CA HIS A 168 8.84 -2.74 7.73
C HIS A 168 9.74 -2.25 6.61
N LEU A 169 10.02 -3.09 5.60
CA LEU A 169 10.82 -2.69 4.43
C LEU A 169 10.13 -1.58 3.63
N ILE A 170 8.81 -1.62 3.47
CA ILE A 170 8.06 -0.55 2.78
C ILE A 170 8.18 0.76 3.55
N VAL A 171 7.86 0.75 4.85
CA VAL A 171 7.85 1.94 5.70
C VAL A 171 9.22 2.62 5.75
N HIS A 172 10.29 1.84 5.91
CA HIS A 172 11.65 2.38 6.00
C HIS A 172 12.32 2.59 4.63
N GLY A 173 11.91 1.85 3.61
CA GLY A 173 12.47 1.91 2.26
C GLY A 173 11.80 2.93 1.35
N ALA A 174 10.57 3.36 1.67
CA ALA A 174 9.86 4.38 0.91
C ALA A 174 10.65 5.70 0.84
N ASN A 175 10.57 6.37 -0.31
CA ASN A 175 11.36 7.57 -0.59
C ASN A 175 10.58 8.84 -0.28
N ALA A 176 10.31 9.13 0.99
CA ALA A 176 9.71 10.41 1.40
C ALA A 176 10.62 11.60 1.07
N GLU A 177 11.90 11.52 1.46
CA GLU A 177 12.87 12.63 1.44
C GLU A 177 12.99 13.30 0.07
N HIS A 178 12.99 12.49 -1.01
CA HIS A 178 13.08 13.03 -2.36
C HIS A 178 11.91 13.97 -2.70
N TYR A 179 10.72 13.73 -2.14
CA TYR A 179 9.50 14.47 -2.48
C TYR A 179 9.15 15.57 -1.48
N GLN A 180 9.76 15.57 -0.29
CA GLN A 180 9.61 16.67 0.67
C GLN A 180 10.03 18.02 0.07
N LYS A 181 10.98 18.03 -0.87
CA LYS A 181 11.45 19.26 -1.54
C LYS A 181 10.37 19.99 -2.33
N PHE A 182 9.29 19.31 -2.73
CA PHE A 182 8.22 19.92 -3.51
C PHE A 182 7.05 20.44 -2.66
N ALA A 183 6.76 19.79 -1.53
CA ALA A 183 5.62 20.11 -0.67
C ALA A 183 5.92 19.83 0.81
N ALA A 184 6.98 20.46 1.35
CA ALA A 184 7.48 20.16 2.69
C ALA A 184 6.42 20.30 3.81
N SER A 185 5.46 21.23 3.67
CA SER A 185 4.37 21.46 4.62
C SER A 185 3.43 20.29 4.78
N ASP A 186 3.35 19.42 3.77
CA ASP A 186 2.38 18.32 3.72
C ASP A 186 2.96 17.04 4.33
N TRP A 187 4.24 17.05 4.69
CA TRP A 187 4.92 15.95 5.36
C TRP A 187 5.05 16.22 6.85
N THR A 188 4.76 15.21 7.65
CA THR A 188 4.99 15.23 9.09
C THR A 188 6.05 14.20 9.44
N LYS A 189 6.96 14.54 10.35
CA LYS A 189 7.91 13.57 10.91
C LYS A 189 7.38 13.09 12.26
N ASN A 190 7.26 11.78 12.40
CA ASN A 190 6.85 11.15 13.65
C ASN A 190 8.02 11.10 14.66
N ALA A 191 7.76 10.68 15.90
CA ALA A 191 8.78 10.68 16.95
C ALA A 191 9.85 9.59 16.78
N ALA A 192 9.59 8.59 15.93
CA ALA A 192 10.57 7.60 15.49
C ALA A 192 11.47 8.12 14.34
N GLY A 193 11.23 9.34 13.86
CA GLY A 193 12.01 9.99 12.80
C GLY A 193 11.53 9.67 11.37
N LEU A 194 10.41 8.96 11.21
CA LEU A 194 9.84 8.62 9.92
C LEU A 194 8.96 9.76 9.40
N ASN A 195 9.20 10.16 8.14
CA ASN A 195 8.34 11.11 7.45
C ASN A 195 7.12 10.39 6.87
N PHE A 196 5.95 11.00 7.03
CA PHE A 196 4.70 10.50 6.46
C PHE A 196 3.84 11.63 5.88
N ASN A 197 2.92 11.25 4.99
CA ASN A 197 1.93 12.11 4.37
C ASN A 197 0.63 11.31 4.20
N ARG A 198 -0.53 11.91 4.46
CA ARG A 198 -1.83 11.19 4.40
C ARG A 198 -2.18 10.63 3.02
N LEU A 199 -1.69 11.23 1.94
CA LEU A 199 -1.95 10.80 0.56
C LEU A 199 -0.85 9.86 0.04
N LEU A 200 0.36 9.94 0.59
CA LEU A 200 1.54 9.25 0.09
C LEU A 200 2.11 8.18 1.04
N GLY A 201 1.54 8.04 2.23
CA GLY A 201 2.06 7.19 3.30
C GLY A 201 3.47 7.61 3.69
N PHE A 202 4.39 6.65 3.80
CA PHE A 202 5.81 6.89 4.04
C PHE A 202 6.58 7.28 2.77
N GLY A 203 5.88 7.47 1.66
CA GLY A 203 6.42 7.96 0.38
C GLY A 203 6.51 6.90 -0.70
N VAL A 204 7.36 7.17 -1.69
CA VAL A 204 7.40 6.39 -2.94
C VAL A 204 8.02 5.03 -2.74
N PHE A 205 7.28 3.99 -3.12
CA PHE A 205 7.71 2.61 -3.10
C PHE A 205 9.00 2.42 -3.91
N SER A 206 10.01 1.78 -3.31
CA SER A 206 11.32 1.60 -3.94
C SER A 206 11.90 0.23 -3.61
N VAL A 207 11.89 -0.67 -4.59
CA VAL A 207 12.50 -2.00 -4.46
C VAL A 207 13.99 -1.88 -4.15
N GLU A 208 14.70 -0.94 -4.78
CA GLU A 208 16.12 -0.72 -4.53
C GLU A 208 16.41 -0.40 -3.06
N ARG A 209 15.68 0.55 -2.48
CA ARG A 209 15.85 0.95 -1.07
C ARG A 209 15.46 -0.18 -0.13
N MET A 210 14.38 -0.91 -0.44
CA MET A 210 14.00 -2.12 0.31
C MET A 210 15.12 -3.17 0.27
N LEU A 211 15.67 -3.47 -0.91
CA LEU A 211 16.76 -4.42 -1.09
C LEU A 211 18.03 -4.05 -0.30
N ALA A 212 18.32 -2.76 -0.18
CA ALA A 212 19.43 -2.26 0.63
C ALA A 212 19.20 -2.50 2.14
N LEU A 213 17.95 -2.46 2.60
CA LEU A 213 17.57 -2.64 3.99
C LEU A 213 17.42 -4.11 4.43
N VAL A 214 17.26 -5.07 3.51
CA VAL A 214 17.02 -6.48 3.89
C VAL A 214 18.12 -7.04 4.80
N SER A 215 19.37 -6.64 4.57
CA SER A 215 20.51 -7.15 5.36
C SER A 215 20.52 -6.70 6.83
N SER A 216 19.85 -5.59 7.17
CA SER A 216 19.76 -5.06 8.54
C SER A 216 18.46 -5.46 9.25
N LEU A 217 17.56 -6.13 8.55
CA LEU A 217 16.28 -6.59 9.06
C LEU A 217 16.46 -7.78 10.02
N ALA A 218 15.75 -7.75 11.14
CA ALA A 218 15.74 -8.84 12.11
C ALA A 218 15.25 -10.15 11.47
N ASN A 219 16.01 -11.21 11.69
CA ASN A 219 15.70 -12.56 11.21
C ASN A 219 16.07 -13.60 12.30
N PRO A 220 15.10 -14.30 12.91
CA PRO A 220 13.66 -14.26 12.62
C PRO A 220 13.01 -12.90 12.93
N ALA A 221 11.83 -12.66 12.36
CA ALA A 221 11.05 -11.47 12.67
C ALA A 221 10.72 -11.41 14.17
N PRO A 222 10.76 -10.23 14.82
CA PRO A 222 10.39 -10.13 16.22
C PRO A 222 8.93 -10.56 16.45
N GLU A 223 8.68 -11.18 17.61
CA GLU A 223 7.36 -11.64 18.01
C GLU A 223 6.33 -10.50 17.97
N HIS A 224 5.20 -10.74 17.31
CA HIS A 224 4.09 -9.79 17.26
C HIS A 224 3.32 -9.82 18.57
N LEU A 225 3.05 -8.64 19.11
CA LEU A 225 2.22 -8.45 20.29
C LEU A 225 1.03 -7.57 19.96
N GLN A 226 -0.10 -7.89 20.58
CA GLN A 226 -1.32 -7.09 20.53
C GLN A 226 -1.70 -6.67 21.95
N CYS A 227 -1.95 -5.38 22.12
CA CYS A 227 -2.30 -4.79 23.40
C CYS A 227 -3.58 -3.97 23.23
N VAL A 228 -4.64 -4.34 23.95
CA VAL A 228 -5.97 -3.71 23.81
C VAL A 228 -6.27 -2.87 25.03
N LYS A 229 -6.60 -1.59 24.84
CA LYS A 229 -7.08 -0.69 25.88
C LYS A 229 -8.47 -0.18 25.51
N ARG A 230 -9.44 -0.35 26.41
CA ARG A 230 -10.82 0.09 26.22
C ARG A 230 -11.12 1.22 27.19
N PHE A 231 -11.75 2.27 26.70
CA PHE A 231 -12.06 3.47 27.45
C PHE A 231 -13.56 3.73 27.33
N GLN A 232 -14.23 3.73 28.48
CA GLN A 232 -15.63 4.13 28.57
C GLN A 232 -15.66 5.64 28.77
N ILE A 233 -16.39 6.36 27.92
CA ILE A 233 -16.55 7.81 28.06
C ILE A 233 -17.72 8.05 29.01
N GLN A 234 -17.45 8.67 30.17
CA GLN A 234 -18.50 8.96 31.16
C GLN A 234 -19.50 9.99 30.63
N ASP A 235 -20.78 9.82 31.01
CA ASP A 235 -21.85 10.74 30.66
C ASP A 235 -21.58 12.15 31.20
N GLY A 236 -21.60 13.15 30.33
CA GLY A 236 -21.34 14.56 30.64
C GLY A 236 -20.10 15.15 29.98
N SER A 237 -19.13 14.31 29.56
CA SER A 237 -17.94 14.71 28.79
C SER A 237 -17.97 14.17 27.34
N ASN A 238 -19.10 13.63 26.90
CA ASN A 238 -19.23 12.89 25.64
C ASN A 238 -19.65 13.76 24.43
N THR A 239 -19.84 15.07 24.60
CA THR A 239 -20.23 15.97 23.51
C THR A 239 -19.04 16.45 22.69
N PHE A 240 -19.18 16.42 21.36
CA PHE A 240 -18.15 16.89 20.42
C PHE A 240 -17.84 18.40 20.58
N GLY A 241 -16.59 18.79 20.30
CA GLY A 241 -16.11 20.18 20.40
C GLY A 241 -15.44 20.55 21.73
N GLU A 242 -15.62 19.75 22.78
CA GLU A 242 -14.96 19.91 24.09
C GLU A 242 -14.16 18.65 24.49
N LEU A 243 -14.29 17.53 23.77
CA LEU A 243 -13.65 16.28 24.14
C LEU A 243 -12.26 16.13 23.53
N ALA A 244 -11.26 16.51 24.32
CA ALA A 244 -9.93 15.93 24.28
C ALA A 244 -9.85 14.89 25.41
N ALA A 245 -9.97 13.60 25.08
CA ALA A 245 -9.84 12.55 26.08
C ALA A 245 -8.38 12.13 26.20
N GLN A 246 -7.86 12.14 27.42
CA GLN A 246 -6.57 11.53 27.74
C GLN A 246 -6.77 10.02 27.94
N LEU A 247 -6.10 9.22 27.12
CA LEU A 247 -6.17 7.77 27.13
C LEU A 247 -4.83 7.23 27.64
N SER A 248 -4.80 6.81 28.91
CA SER A 248 -3.55 6.35 29.52
C SER A 248 -3.28 4.88 29.14
N VAL A 249 -2.17 4.65 28.44
CA VAL A 249 -1.67 3.32 28.09
C VAL A 249 -0.56 2.95 29.06
N LYS A 250 -0.96 2.24 30.12
CA LYS A 250 -0.05 1.62 31.10
C LYS A 250 -0.11 0.10 30.97
N SER A 251 0.97 -0.60 31.30
CA SER A 251 1.08 -2.06 31.23
C SER A 251 0.77 -2.59 29.84
N CYS A 252 1.72 -2.37 28.93
CA CYS A 252 1.67 -2.78 27.53
C CYS A 252 3.11 -3.12 27.11
N ASP A 253 3.33 -4.32 26.58
CA ASP A 253 4.69 -4.79 26.25
C ASP A 253 5.15 -4.32 24.86
N VAL A 254 4.25 -3.75 24.05
CA VAL A 254 4.60 -3.14 22.76
C VAL A 254 5.50 -1.94 23.00
N LYS A 255 6.71 -1.97 22.43
CA LYS A 255 7.73 -0.90 22.47
C LYS A 255 8.03 -0.27 21.13
N TYR A 256 7.78 -0.98 20.04
CA TYR A 256 7.87 -0.48 18.68
C TYR A 256 6.56 -0.76 17.98
N LEU A 257 5.77 0.29 17.78
CA LEU A 257 4.46 0.19 17.16
C LEU A 257 4.57 -0.11 15.66
N GLU A 258 3.66 -0.94 15.15
CA GLU A 258 3.49 -1.21 13.71
C GLU A 258 2.19 -0.55 13.24
N HIS A 259 1.05 -1.07 13.72
CA HIS A 259 -0.26 -0.49 13.46
C HIS A 259 -0.93 -0.10 14.78
N LEU A 260 -1.70 0.98 14.75
CA LEU A 260 -2.67 1.33 15.79
C LEU A 260 -4.06 1.23 15.18
N GLU A 261 -4.92 0.38 15.73
CA GLU A 261 -6.36 0.47 15.45
C GLU A 261 -7.04 1.31 16.51
N VAL A 262 -7.82 2.31 16.09
CA VAL A 262 -8.64 3.16 16.97
C VAL A 262 -10.09 2.79 16.76
N GLY A 263 -10.64 2.00 17.68
CA GLY A 263 -12.06 1.65 17.68
C GLY A 263 -12.89 2.78 18.28
N VAL A 264 -13.88 3.27 17.55
CA VAL A 264 -14.77 4.35 17.99
C VAL A 264 -16.21 3.93 17.79
N THR A 265 -17.03 4.13 18.82
CA THR A 265 -18.49 4.07 18.73
C THR A 265 -19.05 5.44 19.06
N LEU A 266 -19.78 6.04 18.13
CA LEU A 266 -20.38 7.36 18.30
C LEU A 266 -21.75 7.46 17.64
N VAL A 267 -22.53 8.45 18.06
CA VAL A 267 -23.77 8.88 17.40
C VAL A 267 -23.64 10.35 17.03
N HIS A 268 -24.02 10.72 15.82
CA HIS A 268 -23.92 12.10 15.36
C HIS A 268 -25.05 12.42 14.39
N PRO A 269 -25.69 13.60 14.47
CA PRO A 269 -26.74 13.97 13.52
C PRO A 269 -26.22 14.15 12.08
N ARG A 270 -24.91 14.33 11.90
CA ARG A 270 -24.25 14.42 10.59
C ARG A 270 -22.81 13.93 10.65
N ARG A 271 -22.57 12.67 10.31
CA ARG A 271 -21.27 12.01 10.45
C ARG A 271 -20.11 12.75 9.75
N GLY A 272 -20.36 13.35 8.60
CA GLY A 272 -19.36 14.07 7.82
C GLY A 272 -18.76 15.33 8.45
N ASP A 273 -19.39 15.87 9.50
CA ASP A 273 -18.90 17.07 10.19
C ASP A 273 -17.80 16.76 11.23
N ILE A 274 -17.60 15.48 11.52
CA ILE A 274 -16.65 14.98 12.51
C ILE A 274 -15.25 14.90 11.90
N ARG A 275 -14.26 15.39 12.64
CA ARG A 275 -12.84 15.08 12.45
C ARG A 275 -12.30 14.41 13.71
N ILE A 276 -11.52 13.35 13.53
CA ILE A 276 -10.90 12.61 14.64
C ILE A 276 -9.39 12.76 14.54
N ARG A 277 -8.73 13.26 15.58
CA ARG A 277 -7.27 13.36 15.63
C ARG A 277 -6.73 12.65 16.86
N LEU A 278 -5.53 12.08 16.75
CA LEU A 278 -4.82 11.47 17.86
C LEU A 278 -3.44 12.09 18.01
N ARG A 279 -3.02 12.24 19.27
CA ARG A 279 -1.64 12.55 19.64
C ARG A 279 -1.03 11.37 20.37
N SER A 280 0.13 10.91 19.93
CA SER A 280 0.91 9.90 20.66
C SER A 280 1.54 10.48 21.93
N PRO A 281 1.97 9.63 22.88
CA PRO A 281 2.70 10.08 24.07
C PRO A 281 3.95 10.89 23.74
N ALA A 282 4.62 10.55 22.64
CA ALA A 282 5.79 11.24 22.14
C ALA A 282 5.49 12.56 21.41
N GLY A 283 4.21 12.90 21.21
CA GLY A 283 3.77 14.20 20.71
C GLY A 283 3.40 14.25 19.22
N THR A 284 3.50 13.14 18.49
CA THR A 284 3.10 13.09 17.08
C THR A 284 1.59 13.24 16.94
N TRP A 285 1.13 14.13 16.06
CA TRP A 285 -0.28 14.27 15.73
C TRP A 285 -0.61 13.56 14.41
N VAL A 286 -1.71 12.81 14.40
CA VAL A 286 -2.24 12.16 13.21
C VAL A 286 -3.75 12.32 13.17
N THR A 287 -4.29 12.80 12.05
CA THR A 287 -5.74 12.72 11.79
C THR A 287 -6.11 11.26 11.52
N ALA A 288 -7.07 10.69 12.25
CA ALA A 288 -7.64 9.38 11.94
C ALA A 288 -8.65 9.48 10.78
N LEU A 289 -9.53 10.49 10.85
CA LEU A 289 -10.59 10.75 9.89
C LEU A 289 -10.71 12.26 9.66
N GLU A 290 -10.62 12.70 8.41
CA GLU A 290 -10.96 14.07 8.01
C GLU A 290 -12.47 14.25 7.79
N ARG A 291 -12.89 15.51 7.73
CA ARG A 291 -14.30 15.84 7.47
C ARG A 291 -14.67 15.47 6.04
N ARG A 292 -15.88 14.97 5.87
CA ARG A 292 -16.48 14.63 4.57
C ARG A 292 -17.78 15.42 4.38
N PRO A 293 -17.73 16.62 3.78
CA PRO A 293 -18.90 17.52 3.71
C PRO A 293 -20.14 16.92 3.04
N LEU A 294 -19.98 15.93 2.17
CA LEU A 294 -21.09 15.26 1.48
C LEU A 294 -21.80 14.24 2.38
N ASP A 295 -21.11 13.71 3.41
CA ASP A 295 -21.67 12.73 4.33
C ASP A 295 -22.68 13.37 5.30
N THR A 296 -23.94 13.33 4.91
CA THR A 296 -25.09 13.81 5.70
C THR A 296 -25.70 12.72 6.60
N THR A 297 -25.07 11.56 6.69
CA THR A 297 -25.58 10.40 7.45
C THR A 297 -25.77 10.75 8.92
N SER A 298 -26.95 10.42 9.46
CA SER A 298 -27.31 10.69 10.87
C SER A 298 -27.28 9.46 11.77
N THR A 299 -26.92 8.30 11.22
CA THR A 299 -26.73 7.07 12.00
C THR A 299 -25.42 7.14 12.79
N GLY A 300 -25.32 6.33 13.83
CA GLY A 300 -24.05 6.14 14.54
C GLY A 300 -22.95 5.55 13.65
N LEU A 301 -21.71 5.70 14.10
CA LEU A 301 -20.53 5.06 13.51
C LEU A 301 -19.91 4.16 14.57
N GLU A 302 -19.75 2.89 14.22
CA GLU A 302 -18.91 1.93 14.94
C GLU A 302 -17.83 1.48 13.97
N TRP A 303 -16.59 1.87 14.23
CA TRP A 303 -15.52 1.71 13.25
C TRP A 303 -14.14 1.57 13.90
N ASN A 304 -13.27 0.79 13.26
CA ASN A 304 -11.87 0.65 13.63
C ASN A 304 -11.00 1.34 12.57
N PHE A 305 -10.42 2.48 12.93
CA PHE A 305 -9.48 3.19 12.07
C PHE A 305 -8.09 2.58 12.20
N THR A 306 -7.48 2.13 11.10
CA THR A 306 -6.08 1.69 11.09
C THR A 306 -5.16 2.89 10.84
N ILE A 307 -4.18 3.09 11.72
CA ILE A 307 -3.20 4.17 11.68
C ILE A 307 -1.80 3.59 11.69
N SER A 308 -1.06 3.82 10.61
CA SER A 308 0.32 3.37 10.46
C SER A 308 1.33 4.48 10.74
N HIS A 309 0.94 5.76 10.75
CA HIS A 309 1.87 6.89 10.88
C HIS A 309 2.63 6.99 12.22
N PHE A 310 2.19 6.26 13.25
CA PHE A 310 2.91 6.11 14.52
C PHE A 310 3.96 4.98 14.50
N TRP A 311 4.26 4.41 13.32
CA TRP A 311 5.22 3.31 13.17
C TRP A 311 6.55 3.61 13.86
N GLY A 312 7.04 2.63 14.64
CA GLY A 312 8.30 2.69 15.37
C GLY A 312 8.29 3.46 16.68
N GLU A 313 7.20 4.18 17.02
CA GLU A 313 7.11 4.88 18.31
C GLU A 313 6.89 3.93 19.49
N ASP A 314 7.36 4.31 20.69
CA ASP A 314 6.95 3.67 21.95
C ASP A 314 5.55 4.20 22.33
N PRO A 315 4.51 3.36 22.34
CA PRO A 315 3.17 3.81 22.62
C PRO A 315 2.85 3.97 24.12
N THR A 316 3.83 3.73 25.01
CA THR A 316 3.65 3.82 26.47
C THR A 316 3.44 5.28 26.89
N GLY A 317 2.37 5.55 27.62
CA GLY A 317 2.06 6.87 28.16
C GLY A 317 0.67 7.35 27.79
N ASP A 318 0.48 8.67 27.85
CA ASP A 318 -0.83 9.28 27.65
C ASP A 318 -1.04 9.70 26.21
N TRP A 319 -2.03 9.07 25.57
CA TRP A 319 -2.55 9.44 24.27
C TRP A 319 -3.61 10.52 24.43
N VAL A 320 -3.75 11.39 23.43
CA VAL A 320 -4.88 12.33 23.36
C VAL A 320 -5.70 12.00 22.13
N ILE A 321 -7.01 11.81 22.28
CA ILE A 321 -7.94 11.75 21.15
C ILE A 321 -8.84 12.98 21.16
N GLU A 322 -8.92 13.66 20.03
CA GLU A 322 -9.73 14.84 19.82
C GLU A 322 -10.82 14.58 18.80
N PHE A 323 -12.04 14.95 19.15
CA PHE A 323 -13.20 14.90 18.29
C PHE A 323 -13.70 16.32 18.01
N ASP A 324 -13.40 16.79 16.81
CA ASP A 324 -13.72 18.14 16.35
C ASP A 324 -14.96 18.13 15.46
N ASP A 325 -16.02 18.81 15.89
CA ASP A 325 -17.32 18.91 15.22
C ASP A 325 -17.54 20.36 14.76
N LYS A 326 -17.77 20.54 13.45
CA LYS A 326 -17.93 21.86 12.83
C LYS A 326 -19.37 22.39 12.91
N LEU A 327 -20.34 21.64 13.44
CA LEU A 327 -21.73 22.11 13.48
C LEU A 327 -21.87 23.36 14.39
N PRO A 328 -22.39 24.49 13.86
CA PRO A 328 -22.58 25.72 14.63
C PRO A 328 -23.65 25.63 15.74
N SER A 329 -24.33 24.49 15.91
CA SER A 329 -25.56 24.37 16.71
C SER A 329 -25.42 23.40 17.88
N LYS A 330 -26.28 23.54 18.90
CA LYS A 330 -26.35 22.70 20.12
C LYS A 330 -26.75 21.22 19.88
N LYS A 331 -26.83 20.74 18.62
CA LYS A 331 -27.08 19.33 18.29
C LYS A 331 -25.75 18.58 18.16
N ARG A 332 -25.01 18.50 19.26
CA ARG A 332 -23.71 17.80 19.30
C ARG A 332 -23.94 16.28 19.26
N GLY A 333 -23.09 15.54 18.56
CA GLY A 333 -23.08 14.09 18.70
C GLY A 333 -22.67 13.63 20.11
N LYS A 334 -22.67 12.31 20.32
CA LYS A 334 -22.14 11.67 21.53
C LYS A 334 -21.14 10.59 21.19
N ILE A 335 -20.04 10.54 21.92
CA ILE A 335 -19.06 9.46 21.84
C ILE A 335 -19.41 8.44 22.93
N LEU A 336 -19.60 7.20 22.52
CA LEU A 336 -20.06 6.11 23.39
C LEU A 336 -18.88 5.29 23.90
N ALA A 337 -17.93 4.97 23.03
CA ALA A 337 -16.76 4.18 23.39
C ALA A 337 -15.56 4.52 22.52
N VAL A 338 -14.37 4.39 23.12
CA VAL A 338 -13.08 4.46 22.41
C VAL A 338 -12.23 3.27 22.83
N SER A 339 -11.48 2.69 21.90
CA SER A 339 -10.48 1.69 22.19
C SER A 339 -9.23 1.90 21.34
N LEU A 340 -8.09 1.52 21.90
CA LEU A 340 -6.80 1.49 21.22
C LEU A 340 -6.35 0.03 21.16
N ILE A 341 -6.08 -0.47 19.96
CA ILE A 341 -5.49 -1.78 19.72
C ILE A 341 -4.10 -1.52 19.15
N LEU A 342 -3.09 -1.78 19.96
CA LEU A 342 -1.70 -1.52 19.63
C LEU A 342 -1.05 -2.81 19.12
N HIS A 343 -0.60 -2.79 17.88
CA HIS A 343 0.14 -3.87 17.23
C HIS A 343 1.61 -3.51 17.18
N GLY A 344 2.49 -4.42 17.57
CA GLY A 344 3.92 -4.17 17.45
C GLY A 344 4.77 -5.20 18.15
N THR A 345 5.92 -4.77 18.66
CA THR A 345 6.98 -5.66 19.15
C THR A 345 7.68 -5.08 20.37
N ILE A 346 8.34 -5.93 21.16
CA ILE A 346 9.28 -5.49 22.22
C ILE A 346 10.62 -5.08 21.62
N GLN A 347 11.07 -5.79 20.57
CA GLN A 347 12.39 -5.61 19.97
C GLN A 347 12.28 -4.89 18.63
N PRO A 348 13.24 -4.02 18.25
CA PRO A 348 13.17 -3.32 16.98
C PRO A 348 13.32 -4.30 15.80
N SER A 349 12.61 -4.03 14.70
CA SER A 349 12.69 -4.85 13.47
C SER A 349 13.97 -4.64 12.67
N PHE A 350 14.74 -3.59 12.96
CA PHE A 350 16.06 -3.35 12.36
C PHE A 350 17.12 -3.26 13.45
N SER A 351 18.28 -3.87 13.21
CA SER A 351 19.41 -3.72 14.12
C SER A 351 19.88 -2.27 14.13
N LYS A 352 20.29 -1.74 15.31
CA LYS A 352 20.83 -0.36 15.44
C LYS A 352 22.13 -0.11 14.65
N ALA A 353 22.66 -1.12 13.96
CA ALA A 353 23.87 -1.01 13.16
C ALA A 353 23.56 -0.29 11.84
N LYS A 354 23.94 0.99 11.79
CA LYS A 354 23.74 1.94 10.68
C LYS A 354 22.27 2.27 10.42
N GLN A 355 21.84 3.34 11.06
CA GLN A 355 20.87 4.26 10.45
C GLN A 355 21.48 4.70 9.12
N PHE A 356 21.17 3.95 8.06
CA PHE A 356 21.66 4.21 6.71
C PHE A 356 21.15 5.59 6.33
N SER A 357 22.04 6.58 6.16
CA SER A 357 21.66 7.72 5.33
C SER A 357 21.60 7.18 3.91
N LEU A 358 20.47 7.38 3.25
CA LEU A 358 20.30 6.93 1.87
C LEU A 358 21.22 7.70 0.91
N ASP A 359 21.79 8.82 1.37
CA ASP A 359 22.84 9.57 0.71
C ASP A 359 24.11 8.72 0.46
N GLU A 360 24.49 7.84 1.39
CA GLU A 360 25.69 6.99 1.22
C GLU A 360 25.47 5.85 0.19
N ALA A 361 24.25 5.33 0.08
CA ALA A 361 23.93 4.29 -0.92
C ALA A 361 23.93 4.86 -2.35
N ALA A 362 23.46 6.08 -2.54
CA ALA A 362 23.45 6.78 -3.82
C ALA A 362 24.87 7.25 -4.22
N ALA A 363 25.69 7.68 -3.25
CA ALA A 363 27.08 8.08 -3.50
C ALA A 363 28.01 6.89 -3.85
N GLY A 364 27.65 5.67 -3.43
CA GLY A 364 28.49 4.47 -3.62
C GLY A 364 28.44 3.80 -5.00
N ARG A 365 27.49 4.17 -5.88
CA ARG A 365 27.48 3.66 -7.27
C ARG A 365 28.10 4.67 -8.21
N SER A 366 29.42 4.57 -8.36
CA SER A 366 30.14 5.29 -9.41
C SER A 366 29.50 5.06 -10.78
N SER A 367 29.38 6.13 -11.57
CA SER A 367 28.84 6.18 -12.94
C SER A 367 29.47 5.18 -13.92
N HIS A 368 30.56 4.53 -13.53
CA HIS A 368 31.32 3.61 -14.39
C HIS A 368 30.63 2.25 -14.57
N SER A 369 29.88 1.75 -13.57
CA SER A 369 29.22 0.44 -13.67
C SER A 369 28.04 0.44 -14.64
N TRP A 370 27.32 1.58 -14.74
CA TRP A 370 26.22 1.75 -15.69
C TRP A 370 26.70 1.93 -17.13
N LEU A 371 27.81 2.65 -17.32
CA LEU A 371 28.46 2.79 -18.63
C LEU A 371 28.96 1.43 -19.16
N LEU A 372 29.53 0.59 -18.29
CA LEU A 372 29.97 -0.76 -18.66
C LEU A 372 28.80 -1.69 -19.01
N ALA A 373 27.68 -1.63 -18.26
CA ALA A 373 26.49 -2.41 -18.58
C ALA A 373 25.83 -1.98 -19.90
N MET A 374 25.79 -0.67 -20.18
CA MET A 374 25.32 -0.13 -21.46
C MET A 374 26.24 -0.53 -22.62
N LEU A 375 27.56 -0.45 -22.44
CA LEU A 375 28.54 -0.92 -23.43
C LEU A 375 28.38 -2.41 -23.72
N PHE A 376 28.13 -3.23 -22.70
CA PHE A 376 27.91 -4.66 -22.86
C PHE A 376 26.63 -4.97 -23.63
N LEU A 377 25.53 -4.25 -23.35
CA LEU A 377 24.26 -4.40 -24.06
C LEU A 377 24.35 -3.92 -25.53
N VAL A 378 25.10 -2.85 -25.80
CA VAL A 378 25.34 -2.36 -27.17
C VAL A 378 26.22 -3.35 -27.94
N LEU A 379 27.29 -3.85 -27.33
CA LEU A 379 28.16 -4.86 -27.95
C LEU A 379 27.43 -6.18 -28.19
N PHE A 380 26.61 -6.64 -27.23
CA PHE A 380 25.78 -7.83 -27.39
C PHE A 380 24.76 -7.66 -28.52
N SER A 381 24.11 -6.49 -28.61
CA SER A 381 23.17 -6.19 -29.69
C SER A 381 23.86 -6.15 -31.06
N LEU A 382 25.08 -5.60 -31.15
CA LEU A 382 25.86 -5.55 -32.38
C LEU A 382 26.36 -6.95 -32.81
N VAL A 383 26.72 -7.82 -31.88
CA VAL A 383 27.12 -9.21 -32.17
C VAL A 383 25.93 -10.04 -32.62
N VAL A 384 24.76 -9.87 -32.00
CA VAL A 384 23.52 -10.56 -32.40
C VAL A 384 23.04 -10.06 -33.76
N TYR A 385 23.03 -8.74 -34.00
CA TYR A 385 22.64 -8.19 -35.32
C TYR A 385 23.65 -8.52 -36.41
N GLY A 386 24.95 -8.42 -36.14
CA GLY A 386 26.01 -8.78 -37.09
C GLY A 386 26.03 -10.28 -37.41
N GLY A 387 25.75 -11.14 -36.43
CA GLY A 387 25.60 -12.58 -36.64
C GLY A 387 24.36 -12.93 -37.47
N LEU A 388 23.26 -12.20 -37.33
CA LEU A 388 22.04 -12.38 -38.11
C LEU A 388 22.19 -11.91 -39.57
N GLU A 389 23.00 -10.88 -39.84
CA GLU A 389 23.38 -10.49 -41.20
C GLU A 389 24.36 -11.48 -41.85
N TYR A 390 25.34 -11.98 -41.09
CA TYR A 390 26.32 -12.96 -41.58
C TYR A 390 25.67 -14.31 -41.96
N LEU A 391 24.58 -14.69 -41.29
CA LEU A 391 23.82 -15.91 -41.57
C LEU A 391 22.71 -15.75 -42.63
N GLY A 392 22.51 -14.55 -43.20
CA GLY A 392 21.54 -14.34 -44.29
C GLY A 392 20.05 -14.57 -43.91
N ILE A 393 19.68 -14.46 -42.63
CA ILE A 393 18.36 -14.85 -42.09
C ILE A 393 17.27 -13.78 -42.31
N GLN A 394 17.57 -12.64 -42.93
CA GLN A 394 16.57 -11.58 -43.20
C GLN A 394 15.48 -11.97 -44.23
N ARG A 395 15.69 -13.01 -45.06
CA ARG A 395 14.70 -13.37 -46.11
C ARG A 395 13.59 -14.34 -45.68
N ARG A 396 13.64 -14.96 -44.49
CA ARG A 396 12.60 -15.91 -44.04
C ARG A 396 11.57 -15.36 -43.05
N ILE A 397 11.80 -14.21 -42.42
CA ILE A 397 10.90 -13.70 -41.37
C ILE A 397 9.73 -12.86 -41.95
N ARG A 398 9.75 -12.50 -43.25
CA ARG A 398 8.64 -11.75 -43.90
C ARG A 398 7.51 -12.59 -44.50
N ARG A 399 7.53 -13.92 -44.40
CA ARG A 399 6.47 -14.79 -44.93
C ARG A 399 6.19 -15.95 -43.99
N SER A 400 5.35 -15.71 -42.97
CA SER A 400 4.67 -16.77 -42.23
C SER A 400 3.57 -16.15 -41.35
N GLU A 401 2.53 -15.60 -41.97
CA GLU A 401 1.29 -15.18 -41.28
C GLU A 401 0.18 -16.25 -41.36
N SER A 402 0.51 -17.48 -41.77
CA SER A 402 -0.49 -18.55 -41.89
C SER A 402 0.13 -19.92 -41.64
N SER A 403 0.19 -20.34 -40.38
CA SER A 403 0.26 -21.75 -39.95
C SER A 403 0.14 -21.82 -38.42
N TRP A 404 -1.08 -21.67 -37.90
CA TRP A 404 -1.41 -21.98 -36.50
C TRP A 404 -2.09 -23.33 -36.45
N ARG A 405 -1.29 -24.39 -36.31
CA ARG A 405 -1.69 -25.73 -35.83
C ARG A 405 -0.43 -26.56 -35.72
N ILE A 406 -0.44 -27.48 -34.75
CA ILE A 406 0.62 -28.41 -34.34
C ILE A 406 1.46 -27.83 -33.20
N LEU A 407 1.02 -28.15 -31.97
CA LEU A 407 1.84 -28.56 -30.82
C LEU A 407 0.84 -29.00 -29.72
N GLU A 408 0.14 -30.10 -30.01
CA GLU A 408 -0.32 -31.04 -28.97
C GLU A 408 0.62 -32.23 -29.09
N GLU A 409 1.05 -32.78 -27.94
CA GLU A 409 2.04 -33.85 -27.74
C GLU A 409 3.48 -33.38 -27.46
N ALA A 410 3.77 -33.07 -26.18
CA ALA A 410 5.04 -33.38 -25.55
C ALA A 410 4.87 -33.52 -24.03
N ASP A 411 5.43 -34.60 -23.47
CA ASP A 411 5.32 -35.08 -22.10
C ASP A 411 6.17 -34.31 -21.07
N GLU A 412 5.76 -34.47 -19.81
CA GLU A 412 6.18 -34.06 -18.45
C GLU A 412 7.55 -33.40 -18.09
N GLU A 413 8.49 -33.06 -18.98
CA GLU A 413 9.72 -32.33 -18.60
C GLU A 413 9.67 -30.80 -18.81
N GLU A 414 8.55 -30.26 -19.30
CA GLU A 414 8.47 -28.87 -19.81
C GLU A 414 7.89 -27.82 -18.83
N HIS A 415 7.71 -28.14 -17.55
CA HIS A 415 7.10 -27.18 -16.60
C HIS A 415 7.96 -25.93 -16.33
N ASN A 416 9.29 -26.03 -16.40
CA ASN A 416 10.19 -24.87 -16.26
C ASN A 416 10.36 -24.08 -17.57
N GLY A 417 10.28 -24.76 -18.72
CA GLY A 417 10.37 -24.15 -20.04
C GLY A 417 9.13 -23.33 -20.40
N ALA A 418 7.93 -23.85 -20.10
CA ALA A 418 6.67 -23.15 -20.34
C ALA A 418 6.52 -21.88 -19.50
N GLN A 419 7.05 -21.86 -18.27
CA GLN A 419 7.09 -20.65 -17.44
C GLN A 419 8.09 -19.62 -17.97
N LEU A 420 9.29 -20.05 -18.39
CA LEU A 420 10.27 -19.16 -19.01
C LEU A 420 9.75 -18.55 -20.31
N ILE A 421 9.10 -19.36 -21.16
CA ILE A 421 8.50 -18.94 -22.42
C ILE A 421 7.34 -17.97 -22.18
N SER A 422 6.52 -18.19 -21.15
CA SER A 422 5.42 -17.29 -20.78
C SER A 422 5.94 -15.94 -20.26
N VAL A 423 7.00 -15.94 -19.46
CA VAL A 423 7.67 -14.74 -18.96
C VAL A 423 8.35 -13.99 -20.12
N LEU A 424 9.02 -14.70 -21.03
CA LEU A 424 9.58 -14.15 -22.27
C LEU A 424 8.50 -13.59 -23.19
N PHE A 425 7.33 -14.23 -23.29
CA PHE A 425 6.19 -13.74 -24.08
C PHE A 425 5.61 -12.44 -23.50
N LEU A 426 5.51 -12.35 -22.17
CA LEU A 426 5.05 -11.14 -21.47
C LEU A 426 6.07 -10.01 -21.58
N LEU A 427 7.38 -10.32 -21.46
CA LEU A 427 8.47 -9.37 -21.69
C LEU A 427 8.51 -8.88 -23.13
N MET A 428 8.36 -9.77 -24.12
CA MET A 428 8.32 -9.40 -25.53
C MET A 428 7.09 -8.55 -25.85
N LYS A 429 5.90 -8.87 -25.32
CA LYS A 429 4.72 -7.99 -25.46
C LYS A 429 4.95 -6.62 -24.83
N ARG A 430 5.60 -6.55 -23.67
CA ARG A 430 5.93 -5.29 -22.99
C ARG A 430 6.94 -4.46 -23.79
N ILE A 431 7.98 -5.09 -24.36
CA ILE A 431 8.95 -4.45 -25.26
C ILE A 431 8.27 -3.98 -26.55
N SER A 432 7.31 -4.75 -27.08
CA SER A 432 6.51 -4.36 -28.25
C SER A 432 5.58 -3.19 -27.97
N CYS A 433 4.96 -3.13 -26.78
CA CYS A 433 4.14 -1.98 -26.39
C CYS A 433 4.99 -0.71 -26.19
N TRP A 434 6.20 -0.83 -25.63
CA TRP A 434 7.12 0.30 -25.39
C TRP A 434 7.75 0.86 -26.69
N ARG A 435 7.79 0.06 -27.76
CA ARG A 435 8.26 0.48 -29.10
C ARG A 435 7.19 1.18 -29.94
N TRP A 436 5.95 1.26 -29.48
CA TRP A 436 4.82 1.88 -30.20
C TRP A 436 4.54 3.34 -29.80
N THR A 437 5.16 3.82 -28.72
CA THR A 437 5.28 5.24 -28.32
C THR A 437 6.65 5.74 -28.73
#